data_AF-A0A9P4K4U2-F1
#
_entry.id   AF-A0A9P4K4U2-F1
#
_cell.length_a   1.000
_cell.length_b   1.000
_cell.length_c   1.000
_cell.angle_alpha   90.00
_cell.angle_beta   90.00
_cell.angle_gamma   90.00
#
_symmetry.space_group_name_H-M   'P 1'
#
loop_
_entity.id
_entity.type
_entity.pdbx_description
1 polymer ?
#
loop_
_entity_poly.entity_id
_entity_poly.type
_entity_poly.pdbx_seq_one_letter_code
_entity_poly.pdbx_strand_id
1 'polypeptide(L)'
;MPCYNYAVFTNATGRTFYANGTFEEISSCTSDILSDGGTPPWPWGTIITPNNETDGEGRRNVFINCGTGTPGVEVRKKRRNGPRVVYGEGEFYVCNSTLLFGPAMTLYYREKAESTPGNCADVVLRTKCVDDKTEREFQRDSWCEEL
;
A
#
# COMPACT_ATOMS: atom_id res chain seq x y z
N MET A 1 7.69 -21.45 2.69
CA MET A 1 6.95 -20.92 1.52
C MET A 1 7.80 -19.79 0.93
N PRO A 2 8.08 -19.76 -0.38
CA PRO A 2 8.91 -18.68 -0.94
C PRO A 2 8.19 -17.34 -0.77
N CYS A 3 8.87 -16.36 -0.21
CA CYS A 3 8.37 -15.00 -0.14
C CYS A 3 8.45 -14.39 -1.54
N TYR A 4 7.30 -13.96 -2.06
CA TYR A 4 7.26 -13.25 -3.33
C TYR A 4 7.34 -11.76 -3.05
N ASN A 5 8.21 -11.07 -3.78
CA ASN A 5 8.37 -9.62 -3.67
C ASN A 5 7.25 -8.84 -4.35
N TYR A 6 6.19 -9.48 -4.86
CA TYR A 6 5.13 -8.80 -5.62
C TYR A 6 3.77 -9.43 -5.35
N ALA A 7 2.76 -8.59 -5.18
CA ALA A 7 1.36 -8.98 -5.29
C ALA A 7 0.83 -8.52 -6.65
N VAL A 8 0.40 -9.47 -7.48
CA VAL A 8 -0.29 -9.17 -8.73
C VAL A 8 -1.78 -9.06 -8.44
N PHE A 9 -2.34 -7.88 -8.69
CA PHE A 9 -3.79 -7.65 -8.65
C PHE A 9 -4.38 -7.87 -10.03
N THR A 10 -5.46 -8.62 -10.10
CA THR A 10 -6.25 -8.78 -11.32
C THR A 10 -7.62 -8.12 -11.13
N ASN A 11 -8.34 -7.83 -12.21
CA ASN A 11 -9.69 -7.29 -12.11
C ASN A 11 -10.69 -8.22 -11.41
N ALA A 12 -10.36 -9.51 -11.21
CA ALA A 12 -11.25 -10.51 -10.65
C ALA A 12 -10.99 -10.81 -9.16
N THR A 13 -9.81 -10.49 -8.64
CA THR A 13 -9.40 -10.87 -7.28
C THR A 13 -8.68 -9.74 -6.57
N GLY A 14 -9.31 -9.20 -5.53
CA GLY A 14 -8.69 -8.25 -4.60
C GLY A 14 -7.94 -8.96 -3.46
N ARG A 15 -7.29 -8.18 -2.60
CA ARG A 15 -6.76 -8.63 -1.31
C ARG A 15 -7.31 -7.75 -0.21
N THR A 16 -7.46 -8.33 0.98
CA THR A 16 -7.80 -7.55 2.15
C THR A 16 -6.53 -6.94 2.73
N PHE A 17 -6.62 -5.65 3.05
CA PHE A 17 -5.58 -4.90 3.73
C PHE A 17 -6.10 -4.43 5.08
N TYR A 18 -5.22 -4.39 6.08
CA TYR A 18 -5.55 -3.96 7.42
C TYR A 18 -4.42 -3.12 8.01
N ALA A 19 -4.79 -2.11 8.80
CA ALA A 19 -3.85 -1.38 9.61
C ALA A 19 -3.36 -2.28 10.75
N ASN A 20 -2.05 -2.34 10.94
CA ASN A 20 -1.42 -3.11 12.01
C ASN A 20 -0.58 -2.18 12.87
N GLY A 21 -0.92 -2.11 14.16
CA GLY A 21 -0.22 -1.31 15.14
C GLY A 21 -1.01 -1.25 16.45
N THR A 22 -0.30 -0.94 17.52
CA THR A 22 -0.86 -0.59 18.82
C THR A 22 -1.60 0.74 18.76
N PHE A 23 -2.39 1.06 19.79
CA PHE A 23 -3.05 2.36 19.90
C PHE A 23 -2.05 3.53 19.80
N GLU A 24 -0.87 3.38 20.42
CA GLU A 24 0.19 4.38 20.40
C GLU A 24 0.74 4.53 18.98
N GLU A 25 1.10 3.44 18.30
CA GLU A 25 1.65 3.46 16.94
C GLU A 25 0.67 4.06 15.92
N ILE A 26 -0.62 3.74 16.03
CA ILE A 26 -1.66 4.34 15.19
C ILE A 26 -1.79 5.84 15.49
N SER A 27 -1.70 6.23 16.76
CA SER A 27 -1.85 7.63 17.15
C SER A 27 -0.61 8.48 16.82
N SER A 28 0.57 7.86 16.71
CA SER A 28 1.83 8.50 16.29
C SER A 28 2.10 8.40 14.78
N CYS A 29 1.16 7.89 13.97
CA CYS A 29 1.36 7.66 12.54
C CYS A 29 2.58 6.76 12.22
N THR A 30 2.83 5.75 13.05
CA THR A 30 3.93 4.77 12.87
C THR A 30 3.43 3.34 12.67
N SER A 31 2.13 3.14 12.49
CA SER A 31 1.54 1.86 12.10
C SER A 31 1.91 1.44 10.68
N ASP A 32 1.65 0.18 10.35
CA ASP A 32 1.83 -0.38 9.01
C ASP A 32 0.49 -0.75 8.35
N ILE A 33 0.52 -0.92 7.02
CA ILE A 33 -0.53 -1.61 6.28
C ILE A 33 -0.04 -3.00 5.87
N LEU A 34 -0.76 -4.03 6.34
CA LEU A 34 -0.53 -5.42 5.98
C LEU A 34 -1.63 -5.94 5.06
N SER A 35 -1.32 -6.99 4.31
CA SER A 35 -2.24 -7.76 3.49
C SER A 35 -2.38 -9.19 4.02
N ASP A 36 -3.51 -9.83 3.74
CA ASP A 36 -3.78 -11.25 4.04
C ASP A 36 -2.80 -12.26 3.40
N GLY A 37 -1.89 -11.82 2.51
CA GLY A 37 -0.80 -12.63 1.95
C GLY A 37 -1.24 -13.81 1.09
N GLY A 38 -2.52 -13.91 0.72
CA GLY A 38 -3.04 -14.93 -0.20
C GLY A 38 -3.46 -16.23 0.50
N THR A 39 -3.14 -17.38 -0.09
CA THR A 39 -3.62 -18.69 0.38
C THR A 39 -2.45 -19.66 0.62
N PRO A 40 -2.25 -20.18 1.86
CA PRO A 40 -2.99 -19.84 3.09
C PRO A 40 -2.71 -18.40 3.57
N PRO A 41 -3.64 -17.77 4.31
CA PRO A 41 -3.49 -16.39 4.71
C PRO A 41 -2.33 -16.23 5.69
N TRP A 42 -1.41 -15.30 5.38
CA TRP A 42 -0.28 -14.94 6.22
C TRP A 42 -0.02 -13.43 6.11
N PRO A 43 0.26 -12.72 7.22
CA PRO A 43 0.50 -11.27 7.17
C PRO A 43 1.68 -10.91 6.26
N TRP A 44 1.42 -10.14 5.20
CA TRP A 44 2.46 -9.60 4.31
C TRP A 44 2.46 -8.07 4.37
N GLY A 45 3.64 -7.48 4.59
CA GLY A 45 3.83 -6.05 4.69
C GLY A 45 3.76 -5.33 3.35
N THR A 46 3.13 -4.15 3.34
CA THR A 46 3.30 -3.18 2.25
C THR A 46 4.65 -2.49 2.44
N ILE A 47 5.55 -2.67 1.48
CA ILE A 47 6.92 -2.18 1.52
C ILE A 47 7.07 -1.05 0.51
N ILE A 48 7.56 0.09 0.99
CA ILE A 48 8.07 1.19 0.18
C ILE A 48 9.59 1.12 0.29
N THR A 49 10.27 0.94 -0.84
CA THR A 49 11.73 0.80 -0.83
C THR A 49 12.40 2.06 -0.24
N PRO A 50 13.44 1.92 0.60
CA PRO A 50 14.19 3.06 1.14
C PRO A 50 14.73 4.01 0.06
N ASN A 51 14.99 5.26 0.41
CA ASN A 51 15.45 6.26 -0.56
C ASN A 51 16.84 5.92 -1.18
N ASN A 52 17.67 5.18 -0.44
CA ASN A 52 18.99 4.72 -0.90
C ASN A 52 18.92 3.42 -1.73
N GLU A 53 17.73 2.85 -1.91
CA GLU A 53 17.50 1.59 -2.62
C GLU A 53 16.49 1.84 -3.74
N THR A 54 16.99 2.19 -4.91
CA THR A 54 16.19 2.44 -6.11
C THR A 54 16.43 1.37 -7.16
N ASP A 55 15.50 1.24 -8.10
CA ASP A 55 15.71 0.39 -9.27
C ASP A 55 16.71 1.01 -10.26
N GLY A 56 16.96 0.32 -11.37
CA GLY A 56 17.89 0.80 -12.41
C GLY A 56 17.51 2.14 -13.06
N GLU A 57 16.31 2.65 -12.80
CA GLU A 57 15.83 3.96 -13.27
C GLU A 57 15.74 4.99 -12.14
N GLY A 58 16.25 4.68 -10.94
CA GLY A 58 16.21 5.59 -9.80
C GLY A 58 14.85 5.67 -9.10
N ARG A 59 13.94 4.71 -9.34
CA ARG A 59 12.59 4.71 -8.75
C ARG A 59 12.53 3.87 -7.48
N ARG A 60 11.72 4.31 -6.51
CA ARG A 60 11.43 3.56 -5.28
C ARG A 60 10.21 2.68 -5.48
N ASN A 61 10.40 1.37 -5.43
CA ASN A 61 9.33 0.41 -5.66
C ASN A 61 8.37 0.38 -4.47
N VAL A 62 7.10 0.11 -4.76
CA VAL A 62 6.10 -0.23 -3.75
C VAL A 62 5.59 -1.64 -4.06
N PHE A 63 5.71 -2.53 -3.09
CA PHE A 63 5.34 -3.93 -3.27
C PHE A 63 4.88 -4.55 -1.95
N ILE A 64 4.41 -5.80 -2.04
CA ILE A 64 3.96 -6.57 -0.88
C ILE A 64 4.89 -7.76 -0.73
N ASN A 65 5.40 -8.00 0.48
CA ASN A 65 6.28 -9.13 0.76
C ASN A 65 6.02 -9.69 2.16
N CYS A 66 6.57 -10.87 2.44
CA CYS A 66 6.57 -11.42 3.79
C CYS A 66 7.37 -10.52 4.74
N GLY A 67 6.92 -10.41 5.99
CA GLY A 67 7.58 -9.61 7.02
C GLY A 67 6.80 -8.35 7.40
N THR A 68 7.45 -7.48 8.17
CA THR A 68 6.89 -6.20 8.58
C THR A 68 6.75 -5.26 7.39
N GLY A 69 5.73 -4.40 7.41
CA GLY A 69 5.57 -3.38 6.39
C GLY A 69 6.57 -2.24 6.60
N THR A 70 6.39 -1.17 5.82
CA THR A 70 7.07 0.09 6.08
C THR A 70 6.32 0.89 7.17
N PRO A 71 6.97 1.21 8.31
CA PRO A 71 6.42 2.07 9.35
C PRO A 71 5.92 3.41 8.84
N GLY A 72 4.69 3.76 9.19
CA GLY A 72 4.05 5.02 8.84
C GLY A 72 3.32 5.00 7.49
N VAL A 73 3.19 3.84 6.85
CA VAL A 73 2.20 3.66 5.78
C VAL A 73 0.84 3.57 6.44
N GLU A 74 -0.03 4.54 6.18
CA GLU A 74 -1.32 4.65 6.87
C GLU A 74 -2.46 5.10 5.95
N VAL A 75 -3.69 4.95 6.43
CA VAL A 75 -4.88 5.46 5.76
C VAL A 75 -5.31 6.76 6.42
N ARG A 76 -5.28 7.86 5.68
CA ARG A 76 -5.62 9.19 6.21
C ARG A 76 -7.00 9.64 5.75
N LYS A 77 -7.89 10.01 6.67
CA LYS A 77 -9.16 10.67 6.33
C LYS A 77 -8.88 12.06 5.79
N LYS A 78 -9.25 12.32 4.53
CA LYS A 78 -9.34 13.68 4.04
C LYS A 78 -10.80 14.03 3.81
N ARG A 79 -11.33 14.98 4.61
CA ARG A 79 -12.76 15.35 4.66
C ARG A 79 -13.42 15.64 3.30
N ARG A 80 -12.67 16.03 2.28
CA ARG A 80 -13.21 16.34 0.93
C ARG A 80 -12.95 15.27 -0.13
N ASN A 81 -11.92 14.45 0.03
CA ASN A 81 -11.43 13.59 -1.05
C ASN A 81 -11.47 12.11 -0.70
N GLY A 82 -12.19 11.73 0.36
CA GLY A 82 -12.22 10.35 0.85
C GLY A 82 -10.94 9.92 1.59
N PRO A 83 -10.96 8.73 2.20
CA PRO A 83 -9.78 8.10 2.76
C PRO A 83 -8.81 7.66 1.67
N ARG A 84 -7.52 7.82 1.93
CA ARG A 84 -6.45 7.42 1.01
C ARG A 84 -5.24 6.89 1.76
N VAL A 85 -4.51 5.98 1.13
CA VAL A 85 -3.21 5.51 1.63
C VAL A 85 -2.18 6.62 1.43
N VAL A 86 -1.37 6.86 2.45
CA VAL A 86 -0.29 7.85 2.46
C VAL A 86 0.95 7.26 3.12
N TYR A 87 2.10 7.85 2.81
CA TYR A 87 3.36 7.62 3.49
C TYR A 87 4.13 8.94 3.51
N GLY A 88 4.52 9.41 4.70
CA GLY A 88 5.19 10.71 4.86
C GLY A 88 4.43 11.86 4.18
N GLU A 89 5.16 12.67 3.41
CA GLU A 89 4.58 13.74 2.58
C GLU A 89 4.63 13.47 1.07
N GLY A 90 5.10 12.30 0.65
CA GLY A 90 5.22 11.95 -0.76
C GLY A 90 3.95 11.42 -1.39
N GLU A 91 4.08 10.94 -2.62
CA GLU A 91 2.97 10.51 -3.45
C GLU A 91 3.29 9.21 -4.19
N PHE A 92 2.23 8.49 -4.55
CA PHE A 92 2.31 7.25 -5.31
C PHE A 92 2.12 7.53 -6.80
N TYR A 93 2.85 6.79 -7.63
CA TYR A 93 2.71 6.84 -9.07
C TYR A 93 2.85 5.45 -9.66
N VAL A 94 2.37 5.26 -10.90
CA VAL A 94 2.49 4.00 -11.63
C VAL A 94 3.25 4.18 -12.92
N CYS A 95 4.03 3.16 -13.28
CA CYS A 95 4.72 3.08 -14.56
C CYS A 95 4.49 1.72 -15.20
N ASN A 96 4.53 1.67 -16.53
CA ASN A 96 4.68 0.43 -17.26
C ASN A 96 6.02 -0.21 -16.89
N SER A 97 5.99 -1.49 -16.51
CA SER A 97 7.19 -2.28 -16.22
C SER A 97 7.01 -3.69 -16.76
N THR A 98 8.13 -4.38 -16.99
CA THR A 98 8.13 -5.80 -17.34
C THR A 98 8.67 -6.59 -16.15
N LEU A 99 7.78 -7.31 -15.47
CA LEU A 99 8.13 -8.18 -14.35
C LEU A 99 8.43 -9.59 -14.85
N LEU A 100 8.91 -10.46 -13.97
CA LEU A 100 9.21 -11.87 -14.27
C LEU A 100 8.02 -12.61 -14.92
N PHE A 101 6.79 -12.25 -14.54
CA PHE A 101 5.56 -12.88 -15.01
C PHE A 101 4.88 -12.13 -16.17
N GLY A 102 5.55 -11.11 -16.74
CA GLY A 102 5.07 -10.37 -17.90
C GLY A 102 4.90 -8.86 -17.67
N PRO A 103 4.36 -8.15 -18.68
CA PRO A 103 4.08 -6.72 -18.59
C PRO A 103 3.06 -6.42 -17.49
N ALA A 104 3.32 -5.38 -16.69
CA ALA A 104 2.46 -4.94 -15.60
C ALA A 104 2.56 -3.44 -15.36
N MET A 105 1.54 -2.89 -14.70
CA MET A 105 1.63 -1.57 -14.08
C MET A 105 2.22 -1.75 -12.69
N THR A 106 3.39 -1.19 -12.45
CA THR A 106 4.06 -1.26 -11.14
C THR A 106 3.84 0.04 -10.38
N LEU A 107 3.61 -0.08 -9.07
CA LEU A 107 3.43 1.03 -8.16
C LEU A 107 4.79 1.47 -7.61
N TYR A 108 4.98 2.79 -7.55
CA TYR A 108 6.18 3.44 -7.07
C TYR A 108 5.81 4.57 -6.11
N TYR A 109 6.80 5.02 -5.34
CA TYR A 109 6.67 6.15 -4.43
C TYR A 109 7.72 7.21 -4.77
N ARG A 110 7.34 8.47 -4.64
CA ARG A 110 8.24 9.62 -4.76
C ARG A 110 8.08 10.53 -3.56
N GLU A 111 9.17 11.17 -3.15
CA GLU A 111 9.10 12.23 -2.15
C GLU A 111 8.44 13.49 -2.73
N LYS A 112 7.94 14.35 -1.85
CA LYS A 112 7.22 15.58 -2.23
C LYS A 112 7.97 16.49 -3.20
N ALA A 113 9.29 16.53 -3.11
CA ALA A 113 10.15 17.37 -3.94
C ALA A 113 10.52 16.73 -5.29
N GLU A 114 10.20 15.45 -5.48
CA GLU A 114 10.51 14.69 -6.69
C GLU A 114 9.35 14.78 -7.68
N SER A 115 9.68 14.77 -8.97
CA SER A 115 8.69 14.74 -10.05
C SER A 115 8.41 13.31 -10.51
N THR A 116 7.17 13.06 -10.93
CA THR A 116 6.80 11.81 -11.60
C THR A 116 7.51 11.73 -12.95
N PRO A 117 8.16 10.59 -13.30
CA PRO A 117 8.78 10.42 -14.61
C PRO A 117 7.76 10.58 -15.74
N GLY A 118 8.19 11.11 -16.89
CA GLY A 118 7.26 11.53 -17.97
C GLY A 118 6.44 10.40 -18.62
N ASN A 119 6.85 9.15 -18.49
CA ASN A 119 6.15 7.94 -18.96
C ASN A 119 5.29 7.27 -17.86
N CYS A 120 5.12 7.94 -16.72
CA CYS A 120 4.40 7.46 -15.55
C CYS A 120 3.25 8.40 -15.20
N ALA A 121 2.34 7.94 -14.33
CA ALA A 121 1.17 8.72 -13.92
C ALA A 121 1.02 8.73 -12.40
N ASP A 122 0.75 9.90 -11.83
CA ASP A 122 0.37 10.02 -10.42
C ASP A 122 -0.94 9.29 -10.15
N VAL A 123 -1.01 8.59 -9.04
CA VAL A 123 -2.20 7.86 -8.61
C VAL A 123 -2.54 8.14 -7.16
N VAL A 124 -3.83 8.03 -6.84
CA VAL A 124 -4.31 8.08 -5.46
C VAL A 124 -4.83 6.70 -5.10
N LEU A 125 -4.19 6.08 -4.11
CA LEU A 125 -4.63 4.81 -3.56
C LEU A 125 -5.80 5.06 -2.60
N ARG A 126 -7.01 4.66 -3.01
CA ARG A 126 -8.24 4.77 -2.20
C ARG A 126 -8.52 3.45 -1.49
N THR A 127 -9.12 3.55 -0.31
CA THR A 127 -9.55 2.39 0.47
C THR A 127 -11.06 2.21 0.32
N LYS A 128 -11.48 0.96 0.11
CA LYS A 128 -12.89 0.56 0.09
C LYS A 128 -13.14 -0.42 1.22
N CYS A 129 -14.28 -0.28 1.89
CA CYS A 129 -14.63 -1.17 2.97
C CYS A 129 -14.92 -2.57 2.41
N VAL A 130 -14.42 -3.60 3.10
CA VAL A 130 -14.85 -4.96 2.83
C VAL A 130 -16.21 -5.12 3.53
N ASP A 131 -17.29 -5.31 2.77
CA ASP A 131 -18.62 -5.60 3.32
C ASP A 131 -18.70 -7.08 3.74
N ASP A 132 -17.93 -7.44 4.77
CA ASP A 132 -18.02 -8.77 5.40
C ASP A 132 -18.95 -8.77 6.63
N LYS A 133 -19.54 -7.61 6.95
CA LYS A 133 -20.38 -7.37 8.13
C LYS A 133 -19.70 -7.72 9.46
N THR A 134 -18.38 -7.85 9.49
CA THR A 134 -17.62 -8.16 10.70
C THR A 134 -17.29 -6.85 11.43
N GLU A 135 -18.16 -6.40 12.33
CA GLU A 135 -17.82 -5.33 13.26
C GLU A 135 -16.85 -5.87 14.33
N ARG A 136 -15.65 -5.28 14.43
CA ARG A 136 -14.72 -5.59 15.53
C ARG A 136 -14.97 -4.61 16.67
N GLU A 137 -15.19 -5.14 17.88
CA GLU A 137 -15.61 -4.43 19.10
C GLU A 137 -14.73 -3.20 19.49
N PHE A 138 -13.52 -3.09 18.94
CA PHE A 138 -12.58 -1.99 19.19
C PHE A 138 -12.09 -1.28 17.93
N GLN A 139 -12.75 -1.47 16.78
CA GLN A 139 -12.36 -0.80 15.55
C GLN A 139 -12.71 0.69 15.65
N ARG A 140 -11.69 1.56 15.73
CA ARG A 140 -11.81 2.98 15.34
C ARG A 140 -12.40 3.02 13.93
N ASP A 141 -13.29 3.99 13.65
CA ASP A 141 -13.87 4.30 12.33
C ASP A 141 -13.01 3.72 11.21
N SER A 142 -13.49 2.68 10.54
CA SER A 142 -12.85 2.14 9.34
C SER A 142 -12.75 3.28 8.34
N TRP A 143 -11.55 3.82 8.14
CA TRP A 143 -11.32 4.94 7.23
C TRP A 143 -11.34 4.39 5.79
N CYS A 144 -12.52 3.98 5.31
CA CYS A 144 -12.73 3.44 3.98
C CYS A 144 -14.00 4.03 3.36
N GLU A 145 -14.06 4.06 2.03
CA GLU A 145 -15.28 4.42 1.30
C GLU A 145 -16.23 3.21 1.33
N GLU A 146 -17.51 3.46 1.64
CA GLU A 146 -18.56 2.46 1.47
C GLU A 146 -18.74 2.13 -0.02
N LEU A 147 -19.15 0.89 -0.31
CA LEU A 147 -19.35 0.38 -1.68
C LEU A 147 -20.67 0.85 -2.29
#